data_AF-X1VHG6-F1
#
_entry.id   AF-X1VHG6-F1
#
_cell.length_a   1.000
_cell.length_b   1.000
_cell.length_c   1.000
_cell.angle_alpha   90.00
_cell.angle_beta   90.00
_cell.angle_gamma   90.00
#
_symmetry.space_group_name_H-M   'P 1'
#
loop_
_entity.id
_entity.type
_entity.pdbx_description
1 polymer ?
#
loop_
_entity_poly.entity_id
_entity_poly.type
_entity_poly.pdbx_seq_one_letter_code
_entity_poly.pdbx_strand_id
1 'polypeptide(L)'
;MIGGWYIKTRLHAEYRYSATLDVIVRRLAPHIYEVRAYPPDGLMVAWPEDGLAIEEFRGWIFINDPRNHSSVLFLSTLRVGIEPYHLIKKAIKHEGTLARADFYYRRLLANR
;
A
#
# COMPACT_ATOMS: atom_id res chain seq x y z
N MET A 1 -7.55 -23.51 -15.05
CA MET A 1 -7.33 -22.05 -15.12
C MET A 1 -8.08 -21.43 -13.97
N ILE A 2 -7.38 -20.95 -12.95
CA ILE A 2 -8.02 -20.22 -11.85
C ILE A 2 -8.08 -18.77 -12.33
N GLY A 3 -9.27 -18.29 -12.68
CA GLY A 3 -9.46 -16.93 -13.16
C GLY A 3 -9.11 -15.94 -12.06
N GLY A 4 -8.03 -15.19 -12.24
CA GLY A 4 -7.78 -14.01 -11.42
C GLY A 4 -8.90 -13.00 -11.66
N TRP A 5 -9.33 -12.31 -10.61
CA TRP A 5 -10.28 -11.22 -10.72
C TRP A 5 -9.65 -9.91 -10.26
N TYR A 6 -10.16 -8.83 -10.82
CA TYR A 6 -9.68 -7.49 -10.61
C TYR A 6 -10.87 -6.58 -10.30
N ILE A 7 -10.85 -5.93 -9.13
CA ILE A 7 -11.81 -4.91 -8.77
C ILE A 7 -11.07 -3.61 -8.52
N LYS A 8 -11.51 -2.53 -9.17
CA LYS A 8 -10.97 -1.19 -8.97
C LYS A 8 -12.08 -0.27 -8.51
N THR A 9 -11.88 0.39 -7.38
CA THR A 9 -12.70 1.50 -6.91
C THR A 9 -11.91 2.80 -7.00
N ARG A 10 -12.52 3.92 -6.60
CA ARG A 10 -11.82 5.22 -6.51
C ARG A 10 -10.67 5.20 -5.50
N LEU A 11 -10.75 4.34 -4.48
CA LEU A 11 -9.86 4.37 -3.32
C LEU A 11 -8.92 3.16 -3.24
N HIS A 12 -9.28 2.05 -3.90
CA HIS A 12 -8.59 0.77 -3.80
C HIS A 12 -8.58 0.03 -5.13
N ALA A 13 -7.57 -0.80 -5.32
CA ALA A 13 -7.56 -1.83 -6.35
C ALA A 13 -7.23 -3.16 -5.67
N GLU A 14 -8.01 -4.19 -5.96
CA GLU A 14 -7.80 -5.54 -5.46
C GLU A 14 -7.50 -6.47 -6.63
N TYR A 15 -6.51 -7.34 -6.42
CA TYR A 15 -6.03 -8.27 -7.39
C TYR A 15 -5.76 -9.62 -6.74
N ARG A 16 -6.46 -10.66 -7.19
CA ARG A 16 -6.16 -12.04 -6.80
C ARG A 16 -4.94 -12.52 -7.58
N TYR A 17 -3.80 -12.63 -6.90
CA TYR A 17 -2.53 -13.04 -7.51
C TYR A 17 -2.44 -14.56 -7.66
N SER A 18 -2.95 -15.31 -6.69
CA SER A 18 -3.07 -16.77 -6.75
C SER A 18 -4.28 -17.25 -5.94
N ALA A 19 -4.61 -18.54 -6.02
CA ALA A 19 -5.61 -19.15 -5.15
C ALA A 19 -5.30 -19.01 -3.65
N THR A 20 -4.06 -18.62 -3.31
CA THR A 20 -3.53 -18.52 -1.95
C THR A 20 -3.03 -17.12 -1.59
N LEU A 21 -3.22 -16.11 -2.46
CA LEU A 21 -2.76 -14.75 -2.19
C LEU A 21 -3.62 -13.68 -2.88
N ASP A 22 -4.26 -12.85 -2.08
CA ASP A 22 -4.98 -11.65 -2.52
C ASP A 22 -4.18 -10.39 -2.21
N VAL A 23 -4.12 -9.46 -3.15
CA VAL A 23 -3.37 -8.20 -3.00
C VAL A 23 -4.31 -7.02 -3.07
N ILE A 24 -4.31 -6.18 -2.03
CA ILE A 24 -4.99 -4.89 -2.04
C ILE A 24 -3.95 -3.78 -2.15
N VAL A 25 -4.19 -2.88 -3.11
CA VAL A 25 -3.50 -1.61 -3.26
C VAL A 25 -4.45 -0.48 -2.84
N ARG A 26 -4.02 0.36 -1.92
CA ARG A 26 -4.80 1.50 -1.41
C ARG A 26 -3.97 2.77 -1.49
N ARG A 27 -4.58 3.85 -1.98
CA ARG A 27 -3.94 5.17 -1.91
C ARG A 27 -3.99 5.70 -0.46
N LEU A 28 -2.83 6.00 0.11
CA LEU A 28 -2.71 6.63 1.43
C LEU A 28 -2.72 8.16 1.34
N ALA A 29 -2.01 8.70 0.35
CA ALA A 29 -1.88 10.13 0.06
C ALA A 29 -1.58 10.32 -1.45
N PRO A 30 -1.51 11.56 -1.99
CA PRO A 30 -1.01 11.77 -3.35
C PRO A 30 0.34 11.08 -3.55
N HIS A 31 0.44 10.26 -4.60
CA HIS A 31 1.64 9.50 -4.96
C HIS A 31 2.12 8.45 -3.95
N ILE A 32 1.34 8.14 -2.91
CA ILE A 32 1.75 7.21 -1.88
C ILE A 32 0.70 6.13 -1.71
N TYR A 33 1.13 4.88 -1.86
CA TYR A 33 0.27 3.73 -1.94
C TYR A 33 0.70 2.67 -0.93
N GLU A 34 -0.26 2.15 -0.21
CA GLU A 34 -0.12 0.92 0.57
C GLU A 34 -0.45 -0.26 -0.33
N VAL A 35 0.38 -1.29 -0.28
CA VAL A 35 0.15 -2.60 -0.89
C VAL A 35 0.16 -3.61 0.23
N ARG A 36 -0.82 -4.51 0.27
CA ARG A 36 -0.83 -5.64 1.20
C ARG A 36 -1.14 -6.91 0.39
N ALA A 37 -0.47 -8.05 0.63
CA ALA A 37 -0.81 -9.43 0.12
C ALA A 37 -1.32 -10.58 1.12
N TYR A 38 -2.62 -10.85 1.31
CA TYR A 38 -3.19 -11.72 2.40
C TYR A 38 -3.59 -13.11 1.91
N PRO A 39 -3.59 -14.15 2.78
CA PRO A 39 -4.11 -15.45 2.41
C PRO A 39 -5.64 -15.42 2.19
N PRO A 40 -6.16 -15.92 1.05
CA PRO A 40 -7.59 -16.08 0.77
C PRO A 40 -8.28 -17.13 1.67
N ASP A 41 -7.52 -18.08 2.20
CA ASP A 41 -8.02 -19.41 2.61
C ASP A 41 -8.33 -19.57 4.12
N GLY A 42 -8.53 -18.48 4.86
CA GLY A 42 -8.91 -18.54 6.29
C GLY A 42 -10.03 -17.61 6.71
N LEU A 43 -10.31 -16.59 5.91
CA LEU A 43 -11.40 -15.63 6.12
C LEU A 43 -12.02 -15.40 4.75
N MET A 44 -13.30 -15.72 4.58
CA MET A 44 -14.06 -15.22 3.44
C MET A 44 -14.12 -13.70 3.56
N VAL A 45 -13.13 -13.03 2.98
CA VAL A 45 -13.09 -11.57 2.79
C VAL A 45 -14.10 -11.28 1.69
N ALA A 46 -15.34 -10.98 2.10
CA ALA A 46 -16.41 -10.67 1.17
C ALA A 46 -16.21 -9.28 0.54
N TRP A 47 -15.47 -8.40 1.22
CA TRP A 47 -15.22 -7.02 0.80
C TRP A 47 -13.77 -6.59 1.08
N PRO A 48 -13.19 -5.65 0.28
CA PRO A 48 -11.85 -5.13 0.50
C PRO A 48 -11.60 -4.60 1.92
N GLU A 49 -12.65 -4.12 2.58
CA GLU A 49 -12.65 -3.64 3.96
C GLU A 49 -12.34 -4.76 4.97
N ASP A 50 -12.79 -5.99 4.73
CA ASP A 50 -12.55 -7.13 5.61
C ASP A 50 -11.07 -7.54 5.55
N GLY A 51 -10.46 -7.49 4.36
CA GLY A 51 -9.02 -7.72 4.16
C GLY A 51 -8.15 -6.66 4.84
N LEU A 52 -8.70 -5.47 5.12
CA LEU A 52 -7.99 -4.45 5.89
C LEU A 52 -7.94 -4.75 7.40
N ALA A 53 -8.90 -5.52 7.93
CA ALA A 53 -9.03 -5.88 9.34
C ALA A 53 -8.15 -7.08 9.75
N ILE A 54 -7.61 -7.84 8.80
CA ILE A 54 -6.72 -8.97 9.07
C ILE A 54 -5.35 -8.47 9.56
N GLU A 55 -4.98 -8.89 10.76
CA GLU A 55 -3.78 -8.42 11.47
C GLU A 55 -2.48 -9.13 11.02
N GLU A 56 -2.57 -10.36 10.49
CA GLU A 56 -1.43 -11.27 10.23
C GLU A 56 -0.60 -10.96 8.96
N PHE A 57 -0.45 -9.69 8.59
CA PHE A 57 -0.40 -9.40 7.18
C PHE A 57 0.77 -8.54 6.67
N ARG A 58 1.52 -9.05 5.66
CA ARG A 58 2.62 -8.36 4.97
C ARG A 58 2.12 -7.13 4.20
N GLY A 59 2.50 -5.96 4.69
CA GLY A 59 2.28 -4.66 4.05
C GLY A 59 3.57 -4.01 3.54
N TRP A 60 3.42 -3.22 2.48
CA TRP A 60 4.43 -2.37 1.86
C TRP A 60 3.84 -0.98 1.60
N ILE A 61 4.64 0.05 1.76
CA ILE A 61 4.31 1.42 1.34
C ILE A 61 5.24 1.78 0.20
N PHE A 62 4.66 2.18 -0.92
CA PHE A 62 5.35 2.65 -2.12
C PHE A 62 5.11 4.14 -2.32
N ILE A 63 6.15 4.82 -2.80
CA ILE A 63 6.08 6.19 -3.31
C ILE A 63 6.21 6.09 -4.83
N ASN A 64 5.23 6.62 -5.54
CA ASN A 64 5.20 6.69 -6.98
C ASN A 64 5.82 8.02 -7.44
N ASP A 65 6.84 7.97 -8.29
CA ASP A 65 7.32 9.15 -8.99
C ASP A 65 6.61 9.26 -10.35
N PRO A 66 5.67 10.21 -10.50
CA PRO A 66 4.91 10.34 -11.73
C PRO A 66 5.78 10.83 -12.90
N ARG A 67 6.94 11.45 -12.65
CA ARG A 67 7.81 11.98 -13.71
C ARG A 67 8.55 10.88 -14.46
N ASN A 68 8.87 9.80 -13.74
CA ASN A 68 9.73 8.72 -14.24
C ASN A 68 8.91 7.41 -14.42
N HIS A 69 7.60 7.46 -14.13
CA HIS A 69 6.74 6.29 -14.05
C HIS A 69 7.28 5.16 -13.14
N SER A 70 8.02 5.53 -12.10
CA SER A 70 8.66 4.56 -11.19
C SER A 70 7.96 4.50 -9.84
N SER A 71 8.10 3.39 -9.15
CA SER A 71 7.63 3.22 -7.77
C SER A 71 8.78 2.73 -6.91
N VAL A 72 9.03 3.41 -5.80
CA VAL A 72 10.10 3.08 -4.84
C VAL A 72 9.48 2.53 -3.57
N LEU A 73 10.01 1.43 -3.07
CA LEU A 73 9.63 0.89 -1.76
C LEU A 73 10.13 1.82 -0.65
N PHE A 74 9.21 2.40 0.10
CA PHE A 74 9.51 3.26 1.25
C PHE A 74 9.64 2.43 2.53
N LEU A 75 8.66 1.58 2.81
CA LEU A 75 8.57 0.83 4.06
C LEU A 75 7.94 -0.54 3.84
N SER A 76 8.35 -1.55 4.62
CA SER A 76 7.65 -2.83 4.69
C SER A 76 7.54 -3.33 6.12
N THR A 77 6.43 -4.01 6.41
CA THR A 77 6.22 -4.74 7.67
C THR A 77 7.35 -5.73 7.99
N LEU A 78 7.92 -6.38 6.97
CA LEU A 78 9.06 -7.29 7.14
C LEU A 78 10.31 -6.58 7.70
N ARG A 79 10.50 -5.31 7.35
CA ARG A 79 11.67 -4.53 7.76
C ARG A 79 11.50 -3.88 9.13
N VAL A 80 10.29 -3.42 9.47
CA VAL A 80 10.06 -2.59 10.67
C VAL A 80 9.08 -3.18 11.68
N GLY A 81 8.47 -4.33 11.39
CA GLY A 81 7.38 -4.88 12.18
C GLY A 81 6.03 -4.21 11.92
N ILE A 82 4.97 -4.79 12.48
CA ILE A 82 3.57 -4.38 12.22
C ILE A 82 3.22 -3.07 12.94
N GLU A 83 3.65 -2.90 14.19
CA GLU A 83 3.30 -1.74 15.00
C GLU A 83 3.94 -0.43 14.48
N PRO A 84 5.27 -0.38 14.21
CA PRO A 84 5.87 0.82 13.60
C PRO A 84 5.29 1.13 12.22
N TYR A 85 4.96 0.10 11.44
CA TYR A 85 4.28 0.26 10.16
C TYR A 85 2.91 0.93 10.31
N HIS A 86 2.12 0.52 11.31
CA HIS A 86 0.82 1.12 11.60
C HIS A 86 0.91 2.58 12.04
N LEU A 87 1.87 2.91 12.92
CA LEU A 87 2.08 4.28 13.37
C LEU A 87 2.46 5.20 12.21
N ILE A 88 3.41 4.76 11.37
CA ILE A 88 3.82 5.53 10.18
C ILE A 88 2.63 5.70 9.24
N LYS A 89 1.92 4.63 8.89
CA LYS A 89 0.70 4.71 8.05
C LYS A 89 -0.32 5.72 8.59
N LYS A 90 -0.55 5.72 9.91
CA LYS A 90 -1.48 6.65 10.56
C LYS A 90 -0.98 8.09 10.42
N ALA A 91 0.30 8.35 10.66
CA ALA A 91 0.90 9.68 10.47
C ALA A 91 0.77 10.18 9.02
N ILE A 92 1.01 9.31 8.04
CA ILE A 92 0.84 9.61 6.60
C ILE A 92 -0.59 10.07 6.30
N LYS A 93 -1.59 9.36 6.82
CA LYS A 93 -3.01 9.66 6.59
C LYS A 93 -3.48 10.93 7.31
N HIS A 94 -3.03 11.14 8.55
CA HIS A 94 -3.55 12.20 9.41
C HIS A 94 -2.86 13.54 9.20
N GLU A 95 -1.54 13.56 9.01
CA GLU A 95 -0.83 14.83 9.09
C GLU A 95 -0.66 15.53 7.74
N GLY A 96 -0.93 14.87 6.61
CA GLY A 96 -0.54 15.43 5.30
C GLY A 96 0.96 15.78 5.21
N THR A 97 1.79 15.33 6.17
CA THR A 97 3.22 15.67 6.32
C THR A 97 4.05 15.19 5.12
N LEU A 98 3.50 14.31 4.30
CA LEU A 98 4.07 13.95 3.00
C LEU A 98 3.87 14.98 1.89
N ALA A 99 3.03 16.01 2.04
CA ALA A 99 3.13 17.20 1.19
C ALA A 99 4.45 17.95 1.46
N ARG A 100 4.94 17.94 2.71
CA ARG A 100 6.27 18.44 3.08
C ARG A 100 7.39 17.48 2.68
N ALA A 101 7.18 16.16 2.77
CA ALA A 101 8.17 15.20 2.31
C ALA A 101 8.25 15.12 0.77
N ASP A 102 7.14 15.27 0.03
CA ASP A 102 7.11 15.45 -1.44
C ASP A 102 7.87 16.72 -1.82
N PHE A 103 7.68 17.82 -1.09
CA PHE A 103 8.50 19.03 -1.25
C PHE A 103 10.00 18.76 -0.98
N TYR A 104 10.33 18.01 0.07
CA TYR A 104 11.72 17.64 0.42
C TYR A 104 12.36 16.70 -0.62
N TYR A 105 11.61 15.73 -1.13
CA TYR A 105 12.06 14.79 -2.17
C TYR A 105 12.23 15.48 -3.53
N ARG A 106 11.29 16.34 -3.92
CA ARG A 106 11.42 17.21 -5.11
C ARG A 106 12.65 18.11 -5.02
N ARG A 107 12.96 18.61 -3.82
CA ARG A 107 14.14 19.45 -3.57
C ARG A 107 15.45 18.66 -3.59
N LEU A 108 15.45 17.42 -3.12
CA LEU A 108 16.59 16.49 -3.22
C LEU A 108 16.89 16.09 -4.68
N LEU A 109 15.86 15.88 -5.49
CA LEU A 109 16.01 15.53 -6.91
C LEU A 109 16.36 16.73 -7.81
N ALA A 110 16.02 17.96 -7.41
CA ALA A 110 16.35 19.18 -8.16
C ALA A 110 17.82 19.65 -7.97
N ASN A 111 18.55 19.09 -7.00
CA ASN A 111 19.93 19.43 -6.66
C ASN A 111 20.95 18.32 -7.06
N ARG A 112 20.59 17.48 -8.03
CA ARG A 112 21.48 16.54 -8.72
C ARG A 112 21.60 16.95 -10.18
#